data_AF-A0A2S9IXE9-F1
#
_entry.id   AF-A0A2S9IXE9-F1
#
_cell.length_a   1.000
_cell.length_b   1.000
_cell.length_c   1.000
_cell.angle_alpha   90.00
_cell.angle_beta   90.00
_cell.angle_gamma   90.00
#
_symmetry.space_group_name_H-M   'P 1'
#
loop_
_entity.id
_entity.type
_entity.pdbx_description
1 polymer ?
#
loop_
_entity_poly.entity_id
_entity_poly.type
_entity_poly.pdbx_seq_one_letter_code
_entity_poly.pdbx_strand_id
1 'polypeptide(L)'
;MIRKFGFVCVLIGAMGTLGSSAAYSAPAIEKTSIAAIIKAKRQAAAEEAKAETGGKKHHTARKAAPASKKMVKATAKKKTQKATIKKKKKPHKVSAHKVSKKKASAHKVSRKKISKKQISKKHISKKAASARRTGGTPYAGIINRYASTYGVPASLAHAVVRHESGYRANARGAAGEIGLMQLKLATARGLGYTGSAKGLYDPATNVQYGMKYLSMAQKLSGGSTCGTILRYNAGHGAKRMNPISAQYCSRVKVYMRSF
;
A
#
# COMPACT_ATOMS: atom_id res chain seq x y z
N MET A 1 -31.00 -54.31 -55.48
CA MET A 1 -32.39 -53.79 -55.47
C MET A 1 -33.33 -54.90 -55.01
N ILE A 2 -34.21 -54.56 -54.06
CA ILE A 2 -35.42 -55.27 -53.60
C ILE A 2 -35.23 -56.56 -52.78
N ARG A 3 -35.67 -56.50 -51.51
CA ARG A 3 -36.64 -57.46 -50.94
C ARG A 3 -37.30 -56.91 -49.66
N LYS A 4 -38.63 -56.85 -49.69
CA LYS A 4 -39.54 -56.65 -48.56
C LYS A 4 -39.63 -57.93 -47.73
N PHE A 5 -39.60 -57.80 -46.41
CA PHE A 5 -40.26 -58.63 -45.38
C PHE A 5 -40.29 -57.69 -44.14
N GLY A 6 -41.38 -57.43 -43.43
CA GLY A 6 -42.53 -58.26 -43.16
C GLY A 6 -42.55 -58.54 -41.66
N PHE A 7 -43.55 -57.98 -40.99
CA PHE A 7 -44.27 -58.57 -39.84
C PHE A 7 -43.81 -58.31 -38.38
N VAL A 8 -44.86 -58.25 -37.55
CA VAL A 8 -44.98 -58.42 -36.09
C VAL A 8 -44.93 -57.17 -35.20
N CYS A 9 -46.13 -56.66 -34.96
CA CYS A 9 -46.59 -56.07 -33.70
C CYS A 9 -46.66 -57.16 -32.61
N VAL A 10 -46.03 -56.96 -31.45
CA VAL A 10 -46.29 -57.60 -30.13
C VAL A 10 -45.44 -56.80 -29.11
N LEU A 11 -46.04 -55.86 -28.37
CA LEU A 11 -46.54 -55.95 -26.99
C LEU A 11 -45.57 -55.37 -25.95
N ILE A 12 -46.16 -54.52 -25.09
CA ILE A 12 -45.99 -54.44 -23.64
C ILE A 12 -44.65 -53.88 -23.12
N GLY A 13 -44.77 -52.82 -22.31
CA GLY A 13 -44.01 -52.77 -21.08
C GLY A 13 -43.45 -51.41 -20.67
N ALA A 14 -44.17 -50.78 -19.74
CA ALA A 14 -43.61 -49.99 -18.64
C ALA A 14 -42.80 -48.72 -18.97
N MET A 15 -43.51 -47.58 -18.97
CA MET A 15 -42.90 -46.30 -18.61
C MET A 15 -42.49 -46.35 -17.14
N GLY A 16 -41.20 -46.61 -16.89
CA GLY A 16 -40.58 -46.46 -15.58
C GLY A 16 -40.49 -44.98 -15.21
N THR A 17 -41.22 -44.61 -14.17
CA THR A 17 -41.16 -43.30 -13.50
C THR A 17 -39.77 -43.06 -12.91
N LEU A 18 -39.01 -42.16 -13.54
CA LEU A 18 -37.79 -41.60 -12.96
C LEU A 18 -38.16 -40.52 -11.94
N GLY A 19 -37.50 -40.58 -10.78
CA GLY A 19 -37.15 -39.39 -10.03
C GLY A 19 -37.96 -39.13 -8.77
N SER A 20 -37.58 -39.79 -7.69
CA SER A 20 -37.82 -39.36 -6.31
C SER A 20 -37.56 -37.86 -6.16
N SER A 21 -38.64 -37.10 -5.97
CA SER A 21 -38.56 -35.72 -5.47
C SER A 21 -38.26 -35.79 -3.97
N ALA A 22 -36.97 -35.85 -3.62
CA ALA A 22 -36.53 -35.58 -2.27
C ALA A 22 -36.80 -34.10 -1.97
N ALA A 23 -37.89 -33.83 -1.28
CA ALA A 23 -38.17 -32.53 -0.70
C ALA A 23 -37.01 -32.16 0.24
N TYR A 24 -36.18 -31.22 -0.20
CA TYR A 24 -35.22 -30.53 0.65
C TYR A 24 -36.04 -29.65 1.61
N SER A 25 -36.41 -30.21 2.76
CA SER A 25 -36.96 -29.45 3.88
C SER A 25 -35.85 -28.58 4.43
N ALA A 26 -35.93 -27.27 4.19
CA ALA A 26 -35.05 -26.29 4.80
C ALA A 26 -35.22 -26.33 6.32
N PRO A 27 -34.14 -26.39 7.12
CA PRO A 27 -34.26 -26.29 8.57
C PRO A 27 -34.70 -24.88 8.95
N ALA A 28 -35.71 -24.81 9.82
CA ALA A 28 -36.15 -23.57 10.44
C ALA A 28 -34.98 -22.91 11.17
N ILE A 29 -34.68 -21.66 10.81
CA ILE A 29 -33.70 -20.83 11.51
C ILE A 29 -34.32 -20.43 12.85
N GLU A 30 -34.04 -21.23 13.88
CA GLU A 30 -34.38 -20.89 15.25
C GLU A 30 -33.53 -19.68 15.69
N LYS A 31 -34.19 -18.65 16.22
CA LYS A 31 -33.58 -17.39 16.66
C LYS A 31 -32.75 -17.63 17.92
N THR A 32 -31.55 -18.17 17.76
CA THR A 32 -30.58 -18.30 18.85
C THR A 32 -30.15 -16.90 19.28
N SER A 33 -30.48 -16.54 20.52
CA SER A 33 -30.14 -15.23 21.07
C SER A 33 -28.62 -15.08 21.12
N ILE A 34 -28.11 -13.88 20.78
CA ILE A 34 -26.68 -13.56 20.78
C ILE A 34 -26.04 -13.86 22.15
N ALA A 35 -26.83 -13.83 23.23
CA ALA A 35 -26.42 -14.21 24.58
C ALA A 35 -26.02 -15.69 24.71
N ALA A 36 -26.69 -16.61 24.01
CA ALA A 36 -26.35 -18.04 24.03
C ALA A 36 -25.02 -18.32 23.32
N ILE A 37 -24.76 -17.62 22.21
CA ILE A 37 -23.51 -17.73 21.45
C ILE A 37 -22.32 -17.17 22.27
N ILE A 38 -22.52 -16.05 22.96
CA ILE A 38 -21.49 -15.47 23.84
C ILE A 38 -21.20 -16.38 25.05
N LYS A 39 -22.21 -17.04 25.60
CA LYS A 39 -22.05 -17.99 26.72
C LYS A 39 -21.27 -19.24 26.31
N ALA A 40 -21.59 -19.83 25.14
CA ALA A 40 -20.87 -20.99 24.61
C ALA A 40 -19.39 -20.67 24.32
N LYS A 41 -19.11 -19.47 23.79
CA LYS A 41 -17.74 -19.05 23.48
C LYS A 41 -16.88 -18.77 24.72
N ARG A 42 -17.50 -18.44 25.87
CA ARG A 42 -16.81 -18.30 27.16
C ARG A 42 -16.48 -19.64 27.81
N GLN A 43 -17.29 -20.68 27.58
CA GLN A 43 -17.05 -22.01 28.14
C GLN A 43 -15.90 -22.74 27.42
N ALA A 44 -15.73 -22.52 26.10
CA ALA A 44 -14.60 -23.06 25.34
C ALA A 44 -13.24 -22.43 25.72
N ALA A 45 -13.21 -21.19 26.23
CA ALA A 45 -11.97 -20.51 26.63
C ALA A 45 -11.48 -20.93 28.04
N ALA A 46 -12.25 -21.69 28.79
CA ALA A 46 -11.91 -22.10 30.16
C ALA A 46 -11.16 -23.45 30.25
N GLU A 47 -11.14 -24.24 29.16
CA GLU A 47 -10.42 -25.54 29.14
C GLU A 47 -8.95 -25.43 28.66
N GLU A 48 -8.56 -24.40 27.91
CA GLU A 48 -7.16 -24.24 27.47
C GLU A 48 -6.21 -23.67 28.55
N ALA A 49 -6.71 -23.31 29.74
CA ALA A 49 -5.92 -22.67 30.80
C ALA A 49 -5.43 -23.61 31.93
N LYS A 50 -5.38 -24.94 31.71
CA LYS A 50 -4.99 -25.93 32.76
C LYS A 50 -3.87 -26.90 32.39
N ALA A 51 -3.05 -26.60 31.38
CA ALA A 51 -1.95 -27.48 30.97
C ALA A 51 -0.58 -26.79 31.04
N GLU A 52 -0.17 -26.23 32.19
CA GLU A 52 1.23 -25.83 32.39
C GLU A 52 1.63 -25.70 33.87
N THR A 53 1.44 -26.77 34.66
CA THR A 53 2.16 -26.91 35.94
C THR A 53 2.30 -28.39 36.30
N GLY A 54 3.53 -28.94 36.26
CA GLY A 54 3.85 -30.20 36.96
C GLY A 54 5.14 -30.91 36.50
N GLY A 55 6.17 -30.91 37.36
CA GLY A 55 7.32 -31.84 37.29
C GLY A 55 8.64 -31.30 37.88
N LYS A 56 8.76 -31.12 39.22
CA LYS A 56 9.56 -31.93 40.19
C LYS A 56 10.96 -32.37 39.69
N LYS A 57 12.05 -31.72 40.15
CA LYS A 57 12.95 -32.04 41.31
C LYS A 57 13.71 -33.39 41.18
N HIS A 58 15.05 -33.38 41.34
CA HIS A 58 15.79 -34.02 42.45
C HIS A 58 17.35 -33.93 42.33
N HIS A 59 17.98 -33.61 43.48
CA HIS A 59 19.33 -33.99 43.98
C HIS A 59 20.61 -33.48 43.27
N THR A 60 21.73 -33.10 43.91
CA THR A 60 22.28 -33.29 45.27
C THR A 60 23.42 -32.31 45.56
N ALA A 61 23.76 -32.14 46.84
CA ALA A 61 24.73 -31.20 47.40
C ALA A 61 26.22 -31.58 47.26
N ARG A 62 27.11 -30.57 47.28
CA ARG A 62 28.44 -30.54 47.96
C ARG A 62 28.97 -29.09 47.90
N LYS A 63 28.96 -28.32 49.00
CA LYS A 63 29.97 -28.20 50.08
C LYS A 63 31.28 -27.53 49.63
N ALA A 64 31.49 -26.26 50.03
CA ALA A 64 32.67 -25.74 50.75
C ALA A 64 32.76 -24.19 50.66
N ALA A 65 32.82 -23.54 51.83
CA ALA A 65 33.34 -22.17 52.05
C ALA A 65 34.87 -22.27 52.36
N PRO A 66 35.62 -21.21 52.78
CA PRO A 66 35.29 -19.79 52.99
C PRO A 66 36.37 -18.74 52.57
N ALA A 67 35.97 -17.46 52.61
CA ALA A 67 36.67 -16.24 53.07
C ALA A 67 38.14 -15.92 52.73
N SER A 68 38.39 -14.68 52.26
CA SER A 68 39.42 -13.79 52.82
C SER A 68 39.17 -12.30 52.49
N LYS A 69 39.65 -11.43 53.39
CA LYS A 69 39.38 -9.99 53.54
C LYS A 69 40.55 -9.13 53.01
N LYS A 70 40.24 -7.84 52.80
CA LYS A 70 41.03 -6.59 53.00
C LYS A 70 41.81 -5.96 51.83
N MET A 71 41.28 -4.78 51.44
CA MET A 71 41.89 -3.44 51.38
C MET A 71 43.32 -3.26 50.82
N VAL A 72 43.45 -2.48 49.73
CA VAL A 72 44.38 -1.33 49.67
C VAL A 72 43.85 -0.21 48.76
N LYS A 73 44.19 1.00 49.15
CA LYS A 73 43.79 2.35 48.71
C LYS A 73 44.60 2.77 47.47
N ALA A 74 43.99 3.43 46.49
CA ALA A 74 44.69 4.38 45.62
C ALA A 74 43.73 5.43 45.01
N THR A 75 44.11 6.67 45.26
CA THR A 75 43.55 7.97 44.90
C THR A 75 43.70 8.34 43.42
N ALA A 76 42.73 9.05 42.81
CA ALA A 76 42.93 10.36 42.14
C ALA A 76 41.71 10.89 41.33
N LYS A 77 41.13 11.98 41.86
CA LYS A 77 40.68 13.24 41.22
C LYS A 77 40.19 13.28 39.74
N LYS A 78 38.88 13.55 39.61
CA LYS A 78 38.22 14.79 39.08
C LYS A 78 38.70 15.39 37.73
N LYS A 79 37.79 15.42 36.74
CA LYS A 79 37.43 16.67 36.00
C LYS A 79 36.14 16.53 35.16
N THR A 80 35.06 17.07 35.71
CA THR A 80 33.99 17.75 34.96
C THR A 80 34.54 19.05 34.38
N GLN A 81 34.17 19.43 33.15
CA GLN A 81 33.90 20.84 32.81
C GLN A 81 33.22 21.03 31.45
N LYS A 82 32.15 21.82 31.51
CA LYS A 82 31.36 22.45 30.46
C LYS A 82 31.67 23.95 30.55
N ALA A 83 32.04 24.64 29.47
CA ALA A 83 31.89 26.11 29.32
C ALA A 83 32.25 26.63 27.91
N THR A 84 31.20 27.04 27.19
CA THR A 84 31.01 28.30 26.41
C THR A 84 32.18 29.19 26.00
N ILE A 85 32.27 29.59 24.71
CA ILE A 85 32.72 30.93 24.23
C ILE A 85 31.95 31.38 22.96
N LYS A 86 31.55 32.66 22.91
CA LYS A 86 30.81 33.40 21.86
C LYS A 86 31.73 34.05 20.80
N LYS A 87 31.19 34.19 19.56
CA LYS A 87 31.37 35.21 18.48
C LYS A 87 32.60 36.15 18.46
N LYS A 88 33.25 36.31 17.28
CA LYS A 88 33.45 37.59 16.54
C LYS A 88 34.12 37.47 15.14
N LYS A 89 33.49 38.12 14.16
CA LYS A 89 33.93 38.90 12.96
C LYS A 89 35.08 38.44 11.99
N LYS A 90 34.75 38.53 10.67
CA LYS A 90 35.55 38.56 9.41
C LYS A 90 36.70 39.62 9.40
N PRO A 91 37.54 39.80 8.33
CA PRO A 91 37.70 39.12 7.02
C PRO A 91 39.18 38.77 6.62
N HIS A 92 39.41 38.03 5.53
CA HIS A 92 40.69 38.06 4.79
C HIS A 92 40.50 38.42 3.32
N LYS A 93 41.46 39.22 2.85
CA LYS A 93 41.57 40.04 1.63
C LYS A 93 42.82 39.55 0.88
N VAL A 94 42.75 39.37 -0.45
CA VAL A 94 43.80 39.55 -1.49
C VAL A 94 43.29 38.87 -2.77
N SER A 95 43.42 39.37 -4.00
CA SER A 95 44.18 40.48 -4.58
C SER A 95 43.46 41.00 -5.82
N ALA A 96 43.64 42.29 -6.12
CA ALA A 96 43.23 42.94 -7.36
C ALA A 96 44.49 43.35 -8.14
N HIS A 97 44.51 43.10 -9.45
CA HIS A 97 45.27 43.79 -10.52
C HIS A 97 44.80 43.14 -11.84
N LYS A 98 44.54 43.79 -12.98
CA LYS A 98 44.79 45.15 -13.45
C LYS A 98 43.85 45.42 -14.64
N VAL A 99 43.34 46.64 -14.76
CA VAL A 99 42.61 47.15 -15.92
C VAL A 99 43.59 47.41 -17.08
N SER A 100 43.23 47.01 -18.30
CA SER A 100 43.70 47.69 -19.51
C SER A 100 42.57 47.80 -20.55
N LYS A 101 42.24 49.06 -20.85
CA LYS A 101 41.35 49.49 -21.93
C LYS A 101 42.02 49.19 -23.27
N LYS A 102 41.28 48.67 -24.26
CA LYS A 102 41.53 49.00 -25.67
C LYS A 102 40.27 48.84 -26.55
N LYS A 103 39.78 50.01 -26.97
CA LYS A 103 39.08 50.44 -28.19
C LYS A 103 38.10 49.48 -28.89
N ALA A 104 36.88 50.01 -29.01
CA ALA A 104 35.89 49.68 -30.00
C ALA A 104 36.41 49.88 -31.44
N SER A 105 36.03 48.98 -32.34
CA SER A 105 35.77 49.32 -33.74
C SER A 105 34.52 48.57 -34.18
N ALA A 106 33.51 49.33 -34.57
CA ALA A 106 32.25 48.85 -35.07
C ALA A 106 32.45 48.30 -36.48
N HIS A 107 31.96 47.08 -36.74
CA HIS A 107 31.64 46.66 -38.09
C HIS A 107 30.17 46.23 -38.17
N LYS A 108 29.46 47.02 -38.96
CA LYS A 108 28.03 47.06 -39.18
C LYS A 108 27.67 45.94 -40.16
N VAL A 109 27.15 44.81 -39.67
CA VAL A 109 26.56 43.80 -40.57
C VAL A 109 25.04 43.97 -40.58
N SER A 110 24.59 44.48 -41.71
CA SER A 110 23.21 44.68 -42.13
C SER A 110 22.39 43.39 -42.00
N ARG A 111 21.41 43.39 -41.08
CA ARG A 111 20.35 42.37 -41.06
C ARG A 111 19.25 42.80 -42.02
N LYS A 112 19.30 42.23 -43.22
CA LYS A 112 18.26 42.28 -44.25
C LYS A 112 16.95 41.72 -43.68
N LYS A 113 15.91 42.57 -43.63
CA LYS A 113 14.52 42.19 -43.34
C LYS A 113 14.04 41.19 -44.40
N ILE A 114 13.51 40.04 -43.95
CA ILE A 114 12.67 39.17 -44.77
C ILE A 114 11.34 39.03 -44.04
N SER A 115 10.30 39.61 -44.62
CA SER A 115 8.92 39.43 -44.22
C SER A 115 8.46 38.00 -44.53
N LYS A 116 7.88 37.30 -43.56
CA LYS A 116 7.04 36.13 -43.83
C LYS A 116 5.77 36.19 -42.98
N LYS A 117 4.74 36.79 -43.58
CA LYS A 117 3.40 36.24 -43.80
C LYS A 117 2.82 35.38 -42.67
N GLN A 118 1.86 35.96 -41.95
CA GLN A 118 0.87 35.24 -41.17
C GLN A 118 -0.03 34.39 -42.08
N ILE A 119 -0.10 33.08 -41.84
CA ILE A 119 -1.25 32.23 -42.19
C ILE A 119 -1.43 31.13 -41.11
N SER A 120 -2.54 31.26 -40.39
CA SER A 120 -3.31 30.31 -39.57
C SER A 120 -2.70 28.99 -39.07
N LYS A 121 -2.47 28.90 -37.74
CA LYS A 121 -2.39 27.63 -36.97
C LYS A 121 -3.54 27.51 -35.94
N LYS A 122 -4.79 27.82 -36.32
CA LYS A 122 -5.94 27.85 -35.38
C LYS A 122 -6.82 26.59 -35.35
N HIS A 123 -6.46 25.49 -36.03
CA HIS A 123 -7.34 24.30 -36.09
C HIS A 123 -6.74 22.96 -35.63
N ILE A 124 -5.54 22.90 -35.03
CA ILE A 124 -4.93 21.65 -34.54
C ILE A 124 -4.84 21.56 -33.00
N SER A 125 -5.82 22.12 -32.28
CA SER A 125 -5.84 21.96 -30.81
C SER A 125 -7.18 21.52 -30.21
N LYS A 126 -8.24 21.39 -31.02
CA LYS A 126 -9.57 21.02 -30.50
C LYS A 126 -9.97 19.56 -30.73
N LYS A 127 -9.25 18.78 -31.55
CA LYS A 127 -9.62 17.37 -31.84
C LYS A 127 -9.05 16.35 -30.84
N ALA A 128 -8.00 16.68 -30.07
CA ALA A 128 -7.38 15.77 -29.11
C ALA A 128 -8.06 15.73 -27.72
N ALA A 129 -8.94 16.70 -27.42
CA ALA A 129 -9.59 16.80 -26.10
C ALA A 129 -10.95 16.07 -26.02
N SER A 130 -11.52 15.63 -27.15
CA SER A 130 -12.86 15.01 -27.20
C SER A 130 -12.85 13.47 -27.27
N ALA A 131 -11.71 12.84 -27.58
CA ALA A 131 -11.61 11.40 -27.77
C ALA A 131 -11.39 10.58 -26.46
N ARG A 132 -11.36 11.23 -25.29
CA ARG A 132 -11.05 10.57 -23.99
C ARG A 132 -12.30 10.29 -23.16
N ARG A 133 -13.39 9.83 -23.77
CA ARG A 133 -14.64 9.52 -23.04
C ARG A 133 -15.26 8.15 -23.36
N THR A 134 -14.53 7.26 -24.03
CA THR A 134 -14.95 5.88 -24.29
C THR A 134 -13.92 4.83 -23.83
N GLY A 135 -13.08 5.19 -22.85
CA GLY A 135 -12.17 4.25 -22.21
C GLY A 135 -12.52 4.11 -20.74
N GLY A 136 -12.90 2.90 -20.30
CA GLY A 136 -13.12 2.60 -18.89
C GLY A 136 -11.89 2.91 -18.02
N THR A 137 -12.08 2.97 -16.69
CA THR A 137 -10.96 3.18 -15.77
C THR A 137 -9.93 2.05 -15.90
N PRO A 138 -8.66 2.34 -16.19
CA PRO A 138 -7.63 1.31 -16.29
C PRO A 138 -7.56 0.45 -15.03
N TYR A 139 -7.35 -0.85 -15.21
CA TYR A 139 -7.19 -1.81 -14.11
C TYR A 139 -8.41 -1.93 -13.17
N ALA A 140 -9.59 -1.42 -13.53
CA ALA A 140 -10.77 -1.44 -12.66
C ALA A 140 -11.12 -2.84 -12.14
N GLY A 141 -11.02 -3.87 -12.98
CA GLY A 141 -11.28 -5.25 -12.57
C GLY A 141 -10.40 -5.73 -11.41
N ILE A 142 -9.08 -5.54 -11.52
CA ILE A 142 -8.15 -5.97 -10.45
C ILE A 142 -8.24 -5.07 -9.21
N ILE A 143 -8.49 -3.77 -9.38
CA ILE A 143 -8.67 -2.81 -8.28
C ILE A 143 -9.92 -3.18 -7.49
N ASN A 144 -11.05 -3.37 -8.16
CA ASN A 144 -12.33 -3.72 -7.52
C ASN A 144 -12.27 -5.09 -6.85
N ARG A 145 -11.63 -6.08 -7.50
CA ARG A 145 -11.42 -7.41 -6.91
C ARG A 145 -10.71 -7.31 -5.57
N TYR A 146 -9.53 -6.68 -5.52
CA TYR A 146 -8.76 -6.60 -4.28
C TYR A 146 -9.35 -5.61 -3.27
N ALA A 147 -10.01 -4.54 -3.72
CA ALA A 147 -10.76 -3.64 -2.84
C ALA A 147 -11.85 -4.43 -2.09
N SER A 148 -12.63 -5.25 -2.81
CA SER A 148 -13.62 -6.15 -2.22
C SER A 148 -12.97 -7.20 -1.31
N THR A 149 -11.87 -7.84 -1.73
CA THR A 149 -11.17 -8.85 -0.92
C THR A 149 -10.73 -8.32 0.45
N TYR A 150 -10.26 -7.06 0.51
CA TYR A 150 -9.75 -6.48 1.75
C TYR A 150 -10.72 -5.53 2.45
N GLY A 151 -11.96 -5.38 1.95
CA GLY A 151 -12.98 -4.52 2.53
C GLY A 151 -12.69 -3.02 2.40
N VAL A 152 -11.94 -2.62 1.37
CA VAL A 152 -11.68 -1.20 1.06
C VAL A 152 -12.77 -0.70 0.11
N PRO A 153 -13.41 0.47 0.38
CA PRO A 153 -14.36 1.06 -0.55
C PRO A 153 -13.74 1.29 -1.93
N ALA A 154 -14.43 0.87 -3.00
CA ALA A 154 -13.91 0.99 -4.37
C ALA A 154 -13.54 2.43 -4.74
N SER A 155 -14.32 3.42 -4.29
CA SER A 155 -14.03 4.84 -4.51
C SER A 155 -12.71 5.28 -3.85
N LEU A 156 -12.40 4.79 -2.65
CA LEU A 156 -11.14 5.05 -1.97
C LEU A 156 -9.97 4.35 -2.66
N ALA A 157 -10.15 3.08 -3.03
CA ALA A 157 -9.16 2.28 -3.76
C ALA A 157 -8.74 2.97 -5.07
N HIS A 158 -9.71 3.35 -5.90
CA HIS A 158 -9.46 4.06 -7.15
C HIS A 158 -8.86 5.45 -6.92
N ALA A 159 -9.31 6.18 -5.90
CA ALA A 159 -8.75 7.49 -5.57
C ALA A 159 -7.27 7.41 -5.18
N VAL A 160 -6.88 6.41 -4.38
CA VAL A 160 -5.48 6.17 -4.00
C VAL A 160 -4.65 5.78 -5.23
N VAL A 161 -5.06 4.79 -6.02
CA VAL A 161 -4.32 4.39 -7.24
C VAL A 161 -4.13 5.57 -8.20
N ARG A 162 -5.18 6.39 -8.37
CA ARG A 162 -5.11 7.60 -9.19
C ARG A 162 -4.13 8.62 -8.63
N HIS A 163 -4.08 8.80 -7.31
CA HIS A 163 -3.16 9.73 -6.68
C HIS A 163 -1.71 9.27 -6.79
N GLU A 164 -1.45 7.99 -6.53
CA GLU A 164 -0.11 7.41 -6.44
C GLU A 164 0.61 7.39 -7.78
N SER A 165 -0.06 6.91 -8.83
CA SER A 165 0.61 6.70 -10.14
C SER A 165 -0.16 7.30 -11.31
N GLY A 166 -1.39 7.78 -11.10
CA GLY A 166 -2.28 8.10 -12.21
C GLY A 166 -2.57 6.88 -13.09
N TYR A 167 -2.63 5.68 -12.49
CA TYR A 167 -2.76 4.39 -13.17
C TYR A 167 -1.56 3.98 -14.04
N ARG A 168 -0.34 4.42 -13.71
CA ARG A 168 0.88 4.02 -14.42
C ARG A 168 1.56 2.85 -13.72
N ALA A 169 1.40 1.63 -14.25
CA ALA A 169 1.99 0.43 -13.64
C ALA A 169 3.52 0.41 -13.64
N ASN A 170 4.17 1.16 -14.54
CA ASN A 170 5.63 1.31 -14.59
C ASN A 170 6.16 2.50 -13.79
N ALA A 171 5.34 3.17 -12.98
CA ALA A 171 5.77 4.31 -12.18
C ALA A 171 6.79 3.90 -11.11
N ARG A 172 7.81 4.76 -10.92
CA ARG A 172 8.79 4.64 -9.85
C ARG A 172 8.92 5.97 -9.13
N GLY A 173 8.73 5.96 -7.82
CA GLY A 173 8.87 7.13 -6.95
C GLY A 173 10.33 7.42 -6.60
N ALA A 174 10.60 8.65 -6.19
CA ALA A 174 11.95 9.11 -5.86
C ALA A 174 12.56 8.38 -4.65
N ALA A 175 11.74 7.90 -3.72
CA ALA A 175 12.18 7.14 -2.55
C ALA A 175 12.07 5.61 -2.75
N GLY A 176 11.97 5.17 -4.01
CA GLY A 176 11.97 3.76 -4.37
C GLY A 176 10.61 3.07 -4.30
N GLU A 177 9.52 3.84 -4.30
CA GLU A 177 8.16 3.34 -4.50
C GLU A 177 7.98 2.75 -5.90
N ILE A 178 7.16 1.70 -6.02
CA ILE A 178 7.01 0.94 -7.26
C ILE A 178 5.54 0.75 -7.61
N GLY A 179 5.21 0.95 -8.89
CA GLY A 179 3.97 0.51 -9.51
C GLY A 179 2.74 1.35 -9.20
N LEU A 180 1.56 0.75 -9.42
CA LEU A 180 0.25 1.42 -9.39
C LEU A 180 -0.05 2.14 -8.08
N MET A 181 0.29 1.51 -6.96
CA MET A 181 0.01 1.98 -5.60
C MET A 181 1.27 2.51 -4.91
N GLN A 182 2.37 2.69 -5.65
CA GLN A 182 3.64 3.24 -5.14
C GLN A 182 4.12 2.52 -3.86
N LEU A 183 4.14 1.19 -3.92
CA LEU A 183 4.52 0.35 -2.79
C LEU A 183 6.05 0.27 -2.66
N LYS A 184 6.58 0.40 -1.44
CA LYS A 184 8.00 0.12 -1.16
C LYS A 184 8.23 -1.38 -1.05
N LEU A 185 9.37 -1.87 -1.54
CA LEU A 185 9.72 -3.30 -1.47
C LEU A 185 9.72 -3.84 -0.03
N ALA A 186 10.26 -3.07 0.93
CA ALA A 186 10.26 -3.45 2.34
C ALA A 186 8.84 -3.61 2.90
N THR A 187 7.92 -2.71 2.53
CA THR A 187 6.51 -2.81 2.90
C THR A 187 5.86 -4.06 2.31
N ALA A 188 6.08 -4.34 1.02
CA ALA A 188 5.56 -5.55 0.39
C ALA A 188 6.07 -6.82 1.09
N ARG A 189 7.37 -6.88 1.41
CA ARG A 189 7.98 -8.01 2.13
C ARG A 189 7.40 -8.19 3.52
N GLY A 190 7.17 -7.09 4.25
CA GLY A 190 6.49 -7.13 5.56
C GLY A 190 5.05 -7.65 5.50
N LEU A 191 4.44 -7.68 4.31
CA LEU A 191 3.10 -8.23 4.07
C LEU A 191 3.10 -9.67 3.51
N GLY A 192 4.29 -10.27 3.36
CA GLY A 192 4.48 -11.64 2.88
C GLY A 192 4.96 -11.77 1.42
N TYR A 193 5.27 -10.66 0.72
CA TYR A 193 5.79 -10.73 -0.64
C TYR A 193 7.24 -11.24 -0.66
N THR A 194 7.50 -12.35 -1.35
CA THR A 194 8.83 -12.97 -1.45
C THR A 194 9.57 -12.65 -2.76
N GLY A 195 8.91 -12.00 -3.71
CA GLY A 195 9.49 -11.70 -5.01
C GLY A 195 10.49 -10.53 -5.03
N SER A 196 11.02 -10.25 -6.22
CA SER A 196 11.95 -9.15 -6.45
C SER A 196 11.24 -7.79 -6.58
N ALA A 197 12.00 -6.69 -6.56
CA ALA A 197 11.48 -5.35 -6.84
C ALA A 197 10.78 -5.28 -8.21
N LYS A 198 11.28 -6.02 -9.22
CA LYS A 198 10.73 -6.02 -10.57
C LYS A 198 9.30 -6.58 -10.60
N GLY A 199 9.01 -7.59 -9.79
CA GLY A 199 7.66 -8.16 -9.71
C GLY A 199 6.61 -7.18 -9.17
N LEU A 200 7.01 -6.11 -8.47
CA LEU A 200 6.07 -5.07 -8.04
C LEU A 200 5.61 -4.13 -9.18
N TYR A 201 6.19 -4.22 -10.38
CA TYR A 201 5.63 -3.57 -11.57
C TYR A 201 4.48 -4.35 -12.20
N ASP A 202 4.27 -5.62 -11.82
CA ASP A 202 3.07 -6.37 -12.20
C ASP A 202 1.83 -5.73 -11.54
N PRO A 203 0.83 -5.28 -12.32
CA PRO A 203 -0.34 -4.60 -11.80
C PRO A 203 -1.10 -5.39 -10.73
N ALA A 204 -1.30 -6.69 -10.94
CA ALA A 204 -2.10 -7.52 -10.05
C ALA A 204 -1.39 -7.72 -8.70
N THR A 205 -0.09 -8.02 -8.74
CA THR A 205 0.77 -8.14 -7.57
C THR A 205 0.82 -6.82 -6.79
N ASN A 206 1.05 -5.70 -7.48
CA ASN A 206 1.14 -4.39 -6.83
C ASN A 206 -0.16 -4.01 -6.11
N VAL A 207 -1.29 -4.18 -6.79
CA VAL A 207 -2.61 -3.88 -6.23
C VAL A 207 -2.94 -4.84 -5.08
N GLN A 208 -2.61 -6.13 -5.17
CA GLN A 208 -2.84 -7.08 -4.09
C GLN A 208 -2.18 -6.63 -2.78
N TYR A 209 -0.88 -6.34 -2.80
CA TYR A 209 -0.15 -5.95 -1.59
C TYR A 209 -0.44 -4.50 -1.18
N GLY A 210 -0.60 -3.58 -2.14
CA GLY A 210 -0.97 -2.19 -1.87
C GLY A 210 -2.36 -2.08 -1.21
N MET A 211 -3.34 -2.86 -1.68
CA MET A 211 -4.68 -2.86 -1.10
C MET A 211 -4.73 -3.53 0.27
N LYS A 212 -3.94 -4.60 0.48
CA LYS A 212 -3.72 -5.18 1.81
C LYS A 212 -3.18 -4.12 2.79
N TYR A 213 -2.15 -3.37 2.37
CA TYR A 213 -1.57 -2.28 3.18
C TYR A 213 -2.57 -1.15 3.46
N LEU A 214 -3.37 -0.75 2.46
CA LEU A 214 -4.41 0.26 2.59
C LEU A 214 -5.52 -0.16 3.55
N SER A 215 -5.94 -1.44 3.51
CA SER A 215 -6.96 -1.96 4.41
C SER A 215 -6.51 -1.93 5.88
N MET A 216 -5.24 -2.21 6.14
CA MET A 216 -4.66 -2.10 7.49
C MET A 216 -4.64 -0.65 7.96
N ALA A 217 -4.26 0.29 7.07
CA ALA A 217 -4.32 1.72 7.36
C ALA A 217 -5.76 2.18 7.68
N GLN A 218 -6.75 1.64 6.97
CA GLN A 218 -8.16 1.94 7.18
C GLN A 218 -8.68 1.41 8.52
N LYS A 219 -8.31 0.19 8.89
CA LYS A 219 -8.67 -0.38 10.20
C LYS A 219 -8.07 0.45 11.34
N LEU A 220 -6.78 0.78 11.23
CA LEU A 220 -6.06 1.60 12.23
C LEU A 220 -6.55 3.05 12.31
N SER A 221 -7.29 3.54 11.32
CA SER A 221 -7.85 4.89 11.29
C SER A 221 -9.31 4.96 11.77
N GLY A 222 -9.89 3.82 12.17
CA GLY A 222 -11.32 3.72 12.49
C GLY A 222 -12.20 3.96 11.26
N GLY A 223 -11.70 3.70 10.06
CA GLY A 223 -12.42 3.92 8.80
C GLY A 223 -12.39 5.35 8.26
N SER A 224 -11.77 6.30 8.96
CA SER A 224 -11.68 7.69 8.49
C SER A 224 -10.81 7.82 7.24
N THR A 225 -11.30 8.51 6.20
CA THR A 225 -10.54 8.68 4.95
C THR A 225 -9.19 9.35 5.19
N CYS A 226 -9.16 10.51 5.86
CA CYS A 226 -7.88 11.21 6.09
C CYS A 226 -6.96 10.47 7.05
N GLY A 227 -7.48 9.76 8.05
CA GLY A 227 -6.64 8.93 8.93
C GLY A 227 -6.03 7.76 8.16
N THR A 228 -6.79 7.17 7.22
CA THR A 228 -6.31 6.12 6.31
C THR A 228 -5.18 6.65 5.43
N ILE A 229 -5.38 7.80 4.78
CA ILE A 229 -4.37 8.41 3.91
C ILE A 229 -3.10 8.80 4.68
N LEU A 230 -3.25 9.34 5.90
CA LEU A 230 -2.10 9.61 6.77
C LEU A 230 -1.28 8.34 7.01
N ARG A 231 -1.94 7.25 7.39
CA ARG A 231 -1.28 5.98 7.71
C ARG A 231 -0.71 5.26 6.48
N TYR A 232 -1.35 5.42 5.32
CA TYR A 232 -0.84 4.88 4.07
C TYR A 232 0.46 5.60 3.68
N ASN A 233 0.43 6.93 3.66
CA ASN A 233 1.54 7.78 3.21
C ASN A 233 2.71 7.84 4.21
N ALA A 234 2.41 8.08 5.49
CA ALA A 234 3.42 8.29 6.53
C ALA A 234 3.74 7.04 7.36
N GLY A 235 3.14 5.90 7.01
CA GLY A 235 3.29 4.64 7.74
C GLY A 235 2.19 4.40 8.79
N HIS A 236 1.89 3.12 9.02
CA HIS A 236 0.78 2.70 9.91
C HIS A 236 0.88 3.23 11.34
N GLY A 237 2.08 3.53 11.84
CA GLY A 237 2.29 4.11 13.17
C GLY A 237 2.01 5.61 13.29
N ALA A 238 1.73 6.32 12.19
CA ALA A 238 1.55 7.78 12.20
C ALA A 238 0.32 8.20 13.01
N LYS A 239 0.50 9.01 14.06
CA LYS A 239 -0.62 9.43 14.95
C LYS A 239 -1.11 10.85 14.71
N ARG A 240 -0.33 11.69 14.02
CA ARG A 240 -0.65 13.11 13.80
C ARG A 240 -0.56 13.44 12.31
N MET A 241 -1.54 14.20 11.83
CA MET A 241 -1.57 14.65 10.44
C MET A 241 -0.37 15.56 10.15
N ASN A 242 0.30 15.33 9.02
CA ASN A 242 1.35 16.21 8.50
C ASN A 242 0.88 16.91 7.21
N PRO A 243 1.52 18.03 6.80
CA PRO A 243 1.06 18.81 5.64
C PRO A 243 0.98 18.01 4.34
N ILE A 244 1.94 17.11 4.09
CA ILE A 244 1.98 16.26 2.88
C ILE A 244 0.75 15.36 2.84
N SER A 245 0.45 14.69 3.96
CA SER A 245 -0.68 13.78 4.08
C SER A 245 -2.02 14.51 4.07
N ALA A 246 -2.06 15.76 4.56
CA ALA A 246 -3.24 16.61 4.48
C ALA A 246 -3.56 16.97 3.02
N GLN A 247 -2.54 17.39 2.25
CA GLN A 247 -2.68 17.66 0.81
C GLN A 247 -3.10 16.42 0.04
N TYR A 248 -2.49 15.27 0.35
CA TYR A 248 -2.89 13.98 -0.20
C TYR A 248 -4.38 13.71 0.12
N CYS A 249 -4.81 13.80 1.39
CA CYS A 249 -6.22 13.57 1.73
C CYS A 249 -7.18 14.46 0.93
N SER A 250 -6.84 15.75 0.78
CA SER A 250 -7.65 16.69 -0.01
C SER A 250 -7.81 16.22 -1.46
N ARG A 251 -6.73 15.74 -2.10
CA ARG A 251 -6.79 15.20 -3.47
C ARG A 251 -7.63 13.92 -3.55
N VAL A 252 -7.47 13.01 -2.60
CA VAL A 252 -8.25 11.77 -2.55
C VAL A 252 -9.73 12.05 -2.42
N LYS A 253 -10.14 12.96 -1.54
CA LYS A 253 -11.54 13.37 -1.41
C LYS A 253 -12.12 13.90 -2.72
N VAL A 254 -11.34 14.68 -3.48
CA VAL A 254 -11.76 15.15 -4.82
C VAL A 254 -11.94 13.97 -5.78
N TYR A 255 -11.00 13.02 -5.81
CA TYR A 255 -11.11 11.85 -6.67
C TYR A 255 -12.28 10.93 -6.29
N MET A 256 -12.55 10.73 -5.00
CA MET A 256 -13.66 9.90 -4.52
C MET A 256 -15.02 10.44 -4.97
N ARG A 257 -15.18 11.75 -5.13
CA ARG A 257 -16.42 12.36 -5.65
C ARG A 257 -16.66 12.10 -7.14
N SER A 258 -15.67 11.55 -7.84
CA SER A 258 -15.75 11.24 -9.27
C SER A 258 -16.11 9.77 -9.55
N PHE A 259 -16.36 8.97 -8.51
CA PHE A 259 -16.69 7.55 -8.57
C PHE A 259 -18.07 7.28 -8.00
#